data_AF-A0A2X2JL21-F1
#
_entry.id   AF-A0A2X2JL21-F1
#
_cell.length_a   1.000
_cell.length_b   1.000
_cell.length_c   1.000
_cell.angle_alpha   90.00
_cell.angle_beta   90.00
_cell.angle_gamma   90.00
#
_symmetry.space_group_name_H-M   'P 1'
#
loop_
_entity.id
_entity.type
_entity.pdbx_description
1 polymer ?
#
loop_
_entity_poly.entity_id
_entity_poly.type
_entity_poly.pdbx_seq_one_letter_code
_entity_poly.pdbx_strand_id
1 'polypeptide(L)'
;MASCLEKLGYCPLIIIVPEHSYLGIKFDKFTIFLEMTQIGEISFDEAMIEGNKVHNEYFDINNNPREENCVIIDVKESRKAQIFPMN
;
A
#
# COMPACT_ATOMS: atom_id res chain seq x y z
N MET A 1 -0.36 5.08 -9.39
CA MET A 1 0.20 3.72 -9.51
C MET A 1 -0.86 2.62 -9.33
N ALA A 2 -1.69 2.65 -8.28
CA ALA A 2 -2.74 1.64 -8.04
C ALA A 2 -3.61 1.33 -9.28
N SER A 3 -4.15 2.34 -9.97
CA SER A 3 -4.96 2.12 -11.18
C SER A 3 -4.22 1.38 -12.30
N CYS A 4 -2.90 1.58 -12.44
CA CYS A 4 -2.11 0.85 -13.43
C CYS A 4 -1.97 -0.62 -13.05
N LEU A 5 -1.77 -0.91 -11.76
CA LEU A 5 -1.68 -2.29 -11.25
C LEU A 5 -3.01 -3.04 -11.37
N GLU A 6 -4.15 -2.37 -11.11
CA GLU A 6 -5.49 -2.95 -11.36
C GLU A 6 -5.65 -3.37 -12.83
N LYS A 7 -5.22 -2.51 -13.77
CA LYS A 7 -5.27 -2.83 -15.22
C LYS A 7 -4.37 -4.01 -15.61
N LEU A 8 -3.32 -4.28 -14.84
CA LEU A 8 -2.44 -5.44 -15.01
C LEU A 8 -2.96 -6.70 -14.29
N GLY A 9 -4.12 -6.62 -13.64
CA GLY A 9 -4.76 -7.76 -12.95
C GLY A 9 -4.33 -7.93 -11.50
N TYR A 10 -3.53 -7.02 -10.93
CA TYR A 10 -3.15 -7.06 -9.52
C TYR A 10 -4.25 -6.48 -8.63
N CYS A 11 -4.20 -6.81 -7.34
CA CYS A 11 -5.07 -6.26 -6.30
C CYS A 11 -4.23 -5.31 -5.42
N PRO A 12 -4.11 -4.02 -5.80
CA PRO A 12 -3.34 -3.07 -5.02
C PRO A 12 -4.08 -2.67 -3.74
N LEU A 13 -3.31 -2.46 -2.69
CA LEU A 13 -3.72 -1.89 -1.42
C LEU A 13 -3.07 -0.51 -1.30
N ILE A 14 -3.82 0.49 -0.87
CA ILE A 14 -3.26 1.78 -0.48
C ILE A 14 -3.15 1.78 1.03
N ILE A 15 -1.97 2.04 1.57
CA ILE A 15 -1.75 2.08 3.01
C ILE A 15 -1.34 3.49 3.40
N ILE A 16 -1.98 4.00 4.44
CA ILE A 16 -1.74 5.32 5.01
C ILE A 16 -1.38 5.12 6.48
N VAL A 17 -0.25 5.69 6.87
CA VAL A 17 0.26 5.74 8.25
C VAL A 17 0.72 7.18 8.53
N PRO A 18 1.07 7.55 9.78
CA PRO A 18 1.61 8.89 10.05
C PRO A 18 2.77 9.24 9.10
N GLU A 19 2.67 10.40 8.44
CA GLU A 19 3.69 10.97 7.53
C GLU A 19 4.03 10.18 6.26
N HIS A 20 3.49 8.96 6.08
CA HIS A 20 3.82 8.10 4.95
C HIS A 20 2.58 7.52 4.26
N SER A 21 2.74 7.27 2.97
CA SER A 21 1.82 6.46 2.18
C SER A 21 2.58 5.46 1.34
N TYR A 22 2.11 4.22 1.33
CA TYR A 22 2.73 3.15 0.56
C TYR A 22 1.71 2.28 -0.15
N LEU A 23 2.20 1.54 -1.15
CA LEU A 23 1.42 0.68 -2.01
C LEU A 23 1.71 -0.78 -1.66
N GLY A 24 0.68 -1.51 -1.27
CA GLY A 24 0.72 -2.96 -1.12
C GLY A 24 0.33 -3.65 -2.43
N ILE A 25 1.07 -4.66 -2.84
CA ILE A 25 0.72 -5.52 -3.97
C ILE A 25 0.64 -6.96 -3.46
N LYS A 26 -0.58 -7.49 -3.43
CA LYS A 26 -0.83 -8.84 -2.94
C LYS A 26 -0.56 -9.87 -4.05
N PHE A 27 0.34 -10.81 -3.77
CA PHE A 27 0.57 -12.03 -4.55
C PHE A 27 0.02 -13.25 -3.78
N ASP A 28 -0.02 -14.41 -4.42
CA ASP A 28 -0.56 -15.64 -3.82
C ASP A 28 0.15 -16.05 -2.52
N LYS A 29 1.44 -15.76 -2.41
CA LYS A 29 2.30 -16.22 -1.30
C LYS A 29 2.87 -15.11 -0.41
N PHE A 30 2.82 -13.87 -0.87
CA PHE A 30 3.44 -12.74 -0.16
C PHE A 30 2.81 -11.42 -0.62
N THR A 31 3.06 -10.35 0.13
CA THR A 31 2.70 -8.98 -0.26
C THR A 31 3.97 -8.17 -0.37
N ILE A 32 4.09 -7.37 -1.43
CA ILE A 32 5.16 -6.37 -1.55
C ILE A 32 4.60 -5.03 -1.10
N PHE A 33 5.36 -4.31 -0.28
CA PHE A 33 5.06 -2.93 0.10
C PHE A 33 6.09 -2.01 -0.53
N LEU A 34 5.62 -1.00 -1.26
CA LEU A 34 6.45 -0.01 -1.93
C LEU A 34 6.18 1.36 -1.34
N GLU A 35 7.19 1.98 -0.73
CA GLU A 35 7.05 3.34 -0.20
C GLU A 35 6.85 4.33 -1.35
N MET A 36 5.72 5.05 -1.32
CA MET A 36 5.30 5.90 -2.43
C MET A 36 5.67 7.37 -2.24
N THR A 37 5.91 7.79 -1.00
CA THR A 37 6.19 9.20 -0.65
C THR A 37 7.55 9.66 -1.19
N GLN A 38 8.51 8.74 -1.37
CA GLN A 38 9.88 9.02 -1.83
C GLN A 38 10.14 8.63 -3.29
N ILE A 39 9.08 8.44 -4.09
CA ILE A 39 9.24 8.07 -5.51
C ILE A 39 10.04 9.12 -6.26
N GLY A 40 11.11 8.68 -6.93
CA GLY A 40 12.03 9.52 -7.69
C GLY A 40 13.25 9.97 -6.90
N GLU A 41 13.26 9.78 -5.58
CA GLU A 41 14.41 10.06 -4.71
C GLU A 41 15.21 8.80 -4.38
N ILE A 42 14.54 7.66 -4.28
CA ILE A 42 15.14 6.36 -3.98
C ILE A 42 14.90 5.34 -5.10
N SER A 43 15.74 4.31 -5.15
CA SER A 43 15.58 3.19 -6.08
C SER A 43 14.35 2.33 -5.72
N PHE A 44 13.91 1.50 -6.67
CA PHE A 44 12.80 0.58 -6.44
C PHE A 44 13.07 -0.40 -5.29
N ASP A 45 14.29 -0.92 -5.20
CA ASP A 45 14.67 -1.87 -4.15
C ASP A 45 14.69 -1.20 -2.77
N GLU A 46 15.16 0.04 -2.68
CA GLU A 46 15.11 0.84 -1.45
C GLU A 46 13.66 1.15 -1.05
N ALA A 47 12.81 1.54 -2.00
CA ALA A 47 11.39 1.78 -1.73
C ALA A 47 10.67 0.51 -1.25
N MET A 48 11.07 -0.65 -1.75
CA MET A 48 10.55 -1.94 -1.29
C MET A 48 11.02 -2.24 0.14
N ILE A 49 12.31 -2.06 0.44
CA ILE A 49 12.85 -2.28 1.79
C ILE A 49 12.16 -1.36 2.80
N GLU A 50 12.04 -0.07 2.49
CA GLU A 50 11.42 0.90 3.39
C GLU A 50 9.93 0.64 3.56
N GLY A 51 9.20 0.35 2.48
CA GLY A 51 7.77 0.02 2.56
C GLY A 51 7.51 -1.20 3.44
N ASN A 52 8.33 -2.25 3.34
CA ASN A 52 8.22 -3.42 4.22
C ASN A 52 8.56 -3.09 5.68
N LYS A 53 9.59 -2.26 5.92
CA LYS A 53 9.98 -1.81 7.25
C LYS A 53 8.86 -1.01 7.92
N VAL A 54 8.33 0.02 7.24
CA VAL A 54 7.20 0.83 7.69
C VAL A 54 5.99 -0.04 7.96
N HIS A 55 5.68 -0.99 7.08
CA HIS A 55 4.53 -1.88 7.31
C HIS A 55 4.67 -2.74 8.56
N ASN A 56 5.86 -3.29 8.83
CA ASN A 56 6.10 -4.07 10.05
C ASN A 56 6.06 -3.21 11.34
N GLU A 57 6.36 -1.93 11.23
CA GLU A 57 6.30 -0.96 12.33
C GLU A 57 4.85 -0.64 12.72
N TYR A 58 3.99 -0.42 11.74
CA TYR A 58 2.62 0.05 11.97
C TYR A 58 1.54 -1.04 11.95
N PHE A 59 1.84 -2.23 11.43
CA PHE A 59 0.88 -3.33 11.32
C PHE A 59 1.41 -4.63 11.95
N ASP A 60 0.49 -5.47 12.40
CA ASP A 60 0.80 -6.84 12.83
C ASP A 60 0.80 -7.82 11.65
N ILE A 61 1.12 -9.09 11.93
CA ILE A 61 1.12 -10.17 10.92
C ILE A 61 -0.25 -10.44 10.28
N ASN A 62 -1.34 -9.95 10.90
CA ASN A 62 -2.70 -10.08 10.41
C ASN A 62 -3.19 -8.78 9.74
N ASN A 63 -2.30 -7.82 9.50
CA ASN A 63 -2.60 -6.48 8.97
C ASN A 63 -3.53 -5.65 9.88
N ASN A 64 -3.57 -5.92 11.18
CA ASN A 64 -4.23 -5.02 12.13
C ASN A 64 -3.31 -3.83 12.43
N PRO A 65 -3.84 -2.60 12.43
CA PRO A 65 -3.05 -1.43 12.76
C PRO A 65 -2.64 -1.45 14.24
N ARG A 66 -1.40 -1.07 14.51
CA ARG A 66 -0.86 -0.89 15.87
C ARG A 66 -1.18 0.49 16.46
N GLU A 67 -1.58 1.43 15.60
CA GLU A 67 -1.95 2.81 15.95
C GLU A 67 -3.28 3.21 15.31
N GLU A 68 -4.03 4.13 15.95
CA GLU A 68 -5.38 4.51 15.53
C GLU A 68 -5.46 5.17 14.14
N ASN A 69 -4.38 5.80 13.67
CA ASN A 69 -4.35 6.56 12.42
C ASN A 69 -3.81 5.75 11.22
N CYS A 70 -3.71 4.43 11.35
CA CYS A 70 -3.22 3.55 10.29
C CYS A 70 -4.39 2.87 9.56
N VAL A 71 -4.41 2.96 8.23
CA VAL A 71 -5.48 2.38 7.42
C VAL A 71 -4.94 1.66 6.19
N ILE A 72 -5.52 0.50 5.89
CA ILE A 72 -5.33 -0.24 4.65
C ILE A 72 -6.61 -0.15 3.84
N ILE A 73 -6.50 0.36 2.63
CA ILE A 73 -7.60 0.55 1.69
C ILE A 73 -7.45 -0.48 0.56
N ASP A 74 -8.38 -1.42 0.49
CA ASP A 74 -8.52 -2.28 -0.69
C ASP A 74 -9.12 -1.47 -1.83
N VAL A 75 -8.30 -1.20 -2.85
CA VAL A 75 -8.71 -0.36 -3.98
C VAL A 75 -9.85 -1.04 -4.75
N LYS A 76 -9.80 -2.35 -4.92
CA LYS A 76 -10.80 -3.12 -5.68
C LYS A 76 -12.16 -3.07 -4.98
N GLU A 77 -12.19 -3.25 -3.67
CA GLU A 77 -13.44 -3.11 -2.89
C GLU A 77 -13.96 -1.67 -2.91
N SER A 78 -13.07 -0.68 -2.83
CA SER A 78 -13.44 0.73 -2.94
C SER A 78 -14.12 1.04 -4.28
N ARG A 79 -13.59 0.49 -5.39
CA ARG A 79 -14.21 0.62 -6.73
C ARG A 79 -15.61 -0.01 -6.79
N LYS A 80 -15.80 -1.19 -6.19
CA LYS A 80 -17.11 -1.85 -6.14
C LYS A 80 -18.13 -1.00 -5.40
N ALA A 81 -17.70 -0.29 -4.35
CA ALA A 81 -18.52 0.67 -3.61
C ALA A 81 -18.71 2.02 -4.34
N GLN A 82 -18.27 2.15 -5.60
CA GLN A 82 -18.30 3.39 -6.39
C GLN A 82 -17.52 4.54 -5.73
N ILE A 83 -16.50 4.22 -4.91
CA ILE A 83 -15.58 5.19 -4.34
C ILE A 83 -14.41 5.37 -5.30
N PHE A 84 -14.17 6.61 -5.70
CA PHE A 84 -13.06 6.97 -6.58
C PHE A 84 -12.18 8.04 -5.91
N PRO A 85 -10.85 8.00 -6.13
CA PRO A 85 -9.99 9.14 -5.79
C PRO A 85 -10.62 10.38 -6.38
N MET A 86 -10.77 11.43 -5.56
CA MET A 86 -11.14 12.73 -6.07
C MET A 86 -9.99 13.24 -6.95
N ASN A 87 -10.32 13.58 -8.19
CA ASN A 87 -9.40 14.25 -9.11
C ASN A 87 -9.12 15.68 -8.65
#